data_AF-A0A7J6PDW5-F1
#
_entry.id   AF-A0A7J6PDW5-F1
#
_cell.length_a   1.000
_cell.length_b   1.000
_cell.length_c   1.000
_cell.angle_alpha   90.00
_cell.angle_beta   90.00
_cell.angle_gamma   90.00
#
_symmetry.space_group_name_H-M   'P 1'
#
loop_
_entity.id
_entity.type
_entity.pdbx_description
1 polymer ?
#
loop_
_entity_poly.entity_id
_entity_poly.type
_entity_poly.pdbx_seq_one_letter_code
_entity_poly.pdbx_strand_id
1 'polypeptide(L)'
;MASSSSSSSYQNDRDAEGPAASASSSRQAVLDDYRQRHQRRYEEREAEAAREEQEDADLKLAQTLQSHEEVRLQQEIDLKHAEEVHRAQEIEQRQRELLVRKTDRLTMKVAYGGYTERLIDDSEFATEDQGAGEGFASWCPLLGIFRPSTVSERELLPLRDPDEEDPAEDAPARLLVARQGFGPMRWITAALTDGSDAPTAWRCCQCFVVATVGALIEKAMELQKTLSEMTYRAEEVRLQNAALEEENDLLKEYIESFITRQQFLRHLVDMSGLSPQLSPIPKPHAPPLAGLARRSVTSVSSAMTKASLRRRPTAVIDMGVHTWKVGFATESKPRWRIRSLHDRWEDWTPDELESFLGHVLLDRLLVSPPTNADSWGDTRILVLENMFTPRYIRDSVRLCCGSLSYPGRVRYAIGQPTALVVDMGHSSSRVVPVFACMPVMEAAVERHDHVLLDEHSHSGDEILELVVSAMVEAVTKCPIDVRRHVASKVYFVGGRSRCVSLEADILEAFALLVSDKLPNFSSESITVFDTDPSMDPTDLIWIGASIYGGRDHL
;
A
#
# COMPACT_ATOMS: atom_id res chain seq x y z
N MET A 1 48.90 -38.06 33.71
CA MET A 1 48.98 -39.51 33.43
C MET A 1 49.81 -39.70 32.16
N ALA A 2 50.86 -40.52 32.29
CA ALA A 2 51.64 -41.29 31.31
C ALA A 2 51.89 -40.76 29.87
N SER A 3 53.10 -40.22 29.68
CA SER A 3 54.18 -40.62 28.76
C SER A 3 53.90 -41.50 27.52
N SER A 4 54.46 -41.11 26.38
CA SER A 4 54.94 -42.01 25.31
C SER A 4 56.02 -41.33 24.46
N SER A 5 57.25 -41.32 24.98
CA SER A 5 58.47 -40.96 24.27
C SER A 5 59.03 -42.18 23.53
N SER A 6 59.16 -42.12 22.21
CA SER A 6 59.86 -43.12 21.40
C SER A 6 61.14 -42.52 20.82
N SER A 7 62.23 -42.75 21.53
CA SER A 7 63.61 -42.50 21.11
C SER A 7 64.10 -43.67 20.23
N SER A 8 64.30 -43.42 18.94
CA SER A 8 64.95 -44.34 18.01
C SER A 8 66.39 -43.88 17.80
N SER A 9 67.32 -44.51 18.51
CA SER A 9 68.76 -44.39 18.31
C SER A 9 69.21 -45.26 17.12
N TYR A 10 69.60 -44.64 16.02
CA TYR A 10 70.41 -45.27 14.99
C TYR A 10 71.84 -44.72 15.11
N GLN A 11 72.76 -45.57 15.57
CA GLN A 11 74.19 -45.32 15.52
C GLN A 11 74.73 -45.64 14.12
N ASN A 12 75.63 -44.76 13.71
CA ASN A 12 76.63 -44.81 12.65
C ASN A 12 77.01 -46.18 12.10
N ASP A 13 77.17 -46.23 10.77
CA ASP A 13 78.32 -46.88 10.16
C ASP A 13 78.77 -46.15 8.88
N ARG A 14 80.04 -45.70 8.92
CA ARG A 14 81.06 -45.71 7.86
C ARG A 14 81.03 -44.69 6.71
N ASP A 15 81.96 -43.75 6.83
CA ASP A 15 83.17 -43.61 6.01
C ASP A 15 83.04 -43.88 4.51
N ALA A 16 82.78 -42.79 3.77
CA ALA A 16 83.18 -42.65 2.38
C ALA A 16 83.56 -41.19 2.11
N GLU A 17 84.84 -40.87 2.25
CA GLU A 17 85.41 -39.61 1.78
C GLU A 17 85.38 -39.57 0.25
N GLY A 18 84.34 -38.95 -0.30
CA GLY A 18 84.23 -38.55 -1.71
C GLY A 18 84.23 -37.03 -1.83
N PRO A 19 84.67 -36.46 -2.98
CA PRO A 19 84.95 -35.02 -3.11
C PRO A 19 83.64 -34.20 -3.12
N ALA A 20 83.21 -33.75 -1.94
CA ALA A 20 81.91 -33.13 -1.67
C ALA A 20 81.90 -31.58 -1.70
N ALA A 21 82.80 -30.95 -2.44
CA ALA A 21 82.91 -29.48 -2.43
C ALA A 21 82.00 -28.76 -3.45
N SER A 22 81.45 -29.44 -4.46
CA SER A 22 80.62 -28.81 -5.51
C SER A 22 79.11 -28.99 -5.35
N ALA A 23 78.64 -29.89 -4.48
CA ALA A 23 77.22 -30.16 -4.26
C ALA A 23 76.55 -29.25 -3.21
N SER A 24 77.33 -28.58 -2.35
CA SER A 24 76.82 -27.67 -1.30
C SER A 24 76.24 -26.38 -1.87
N SER A 25 76.85 -25.82 -2.92
CA SER A 25 76.39 -24.57 -3.55
C SER A 25 75.01 -24.72 -4.22
N SER A 26 74.70 -25.89 -4.79
CA SER A 26 73.40 -26.11 -5.44
C SER A 26 72.27 -26.26 -4.41
N ARG A 27 72.53 -26.83 -3.24
CA ARG A 27 71.52 -26.96 -2.17
C ARG A 27 71.18 -25.62 -1.54
N GLN A 28 72.19 -24.75 -1.37
CA GLN A 28 71.96 -23.42 -0.81
C GLN A 28 71.07 -22.56 -1.72
N ALA A 29 71.31 -22.59 -3.04
CA ALA A 29 70.49 -21.85 -4.00
C ALA A 29 69.00 -22.29 -4.00
N VAL A 30 68.73 -23.60 -3.82
CA VAL A 30 67.35 -24.13 -3.72
C VAL A 30 66.67 -23.67 -2.43
N LEU A 31 67.41 -23.65 -1.31
CA LEU A 31 66.87 -23.16 -0.03
C LEU A 31 66.58 -21.66 -0.06
N ASP A 32 67.42 -20.87 -0.74
CA ASP A 32 67.23 -19.42 -0.86
C ASP A 32 66.04 -19.09 -1.79
N ASP A 33 65.84 -19.82 -2.90
CA ASP A 33 64.64 -19.70 -3.74
C ASP A 33 63.37 -20.07 -2.95
N TYR A 34 63.41 -21.15 -2.16
CA TYR A 34 62.30 -21.54 -1.31
C TYR A 34 61.93 -20.43 -0.29
N ARG A 35 62.93 -19.86 0.39
CA ARG A 35 62.73 -18.75 1.35
C ARG A 35 62.13 -17.53 0.67
N GLN A 36 62.63 -17.15 -0.51
CA GLN A 36 62.10 -16.00 -1.26
C GLN A 36 60.65 -16.20 -1.73
N ARG A 37 60.27 -17.42 -2.13
CA ARG A 37 58.87 -17.72 -2.47
C ARG A 37 57.95 -17.69 -1.25
N HIS A 38 58.43 -18.20 -0.12
CA HIS A 38 57.66 -18.17 1.11
C HIS A 38 57.47 -16.73 1.63
N GLN A 39 58.51 -15.91 1.54
CA GLN A 39 58.44 -14.49 1.89
C GLN A 39 57.46 -13.73 0.99
N ARG A 40 57.51 -13.93 -0.33
CA ARG A 40 56.54 -13.32 -1.26
C ARG A 40 55.09 -13.69 -0.95
N ARG A 41 54.82 -14.96 -0.61
CA ARG A 41 53.47 -15.38 -0.20
C ARG A 41 53.03 -14.74 1.11
N TYR A 42 53.96 -14.46 2.02
CA TYR A 42 53.64 -13.76 3.26
C TYR A 42 53.30 -12.29 3.00
N GLU A 43 54.12 -11.61 2.22
CA GLU A 43 53.90 -10.22 1.80
C GLU A 43 52.59 -10.07 0.99
N GLU A 44 52.27 -11.04 0.11
CA GLU A 44 51.01 -11.07 -0.64
C GLU A 44 49.80 -11.21 0.29
N ARG A 45 49.86 -12.08 1.32
CA ARG A 45 48.79 -12.23 2.30
C ARG A 45 48.62 -11.01 3.19
N GLU A 46 49.73 -10.37 3.57
CA GLU A 46 49.70 -9.14 4.36
C GLU A 46 49.08 -7.99 3.56
N ALA A 47 49.40 -7.89 2.25
CA ALA A 47 48.78 -6.92 1.35
C ALA A 47 47.31 -7.23 0.99
N GLU A 48 46.90 -8.50 1.07
CA GLU A 48 45.50 -8.90 0.94
C GLU A 48 44.71 -8.54 2.20
N ALA A 49 45.22 -8.89 3.38
CA ALA A 49 44.62 -8.53 4.67
C ALA A 49 44.47 -7.00 4.84
N ALA A 50 45.47 -6.22 4.41
CA ALA A 50 45.39 -4.75 4.46
C ALA A 50 44.33 -4.17 3.49
N ARG A 51 44.03 -4.86 2.38
CA ARG A 51 42.95 -4.46 1.47
C ARG A 51 41.59 -4.79 2.04
N GLU A 52 41.43 -5.97 2.64
CA GLU A 52 40.20 -6.36 3.34
C GLU A 52 39.89 -5.39 4.50
N GLU A 53 40.89 -5.00 5.29
CA GLU A 53 40.71 -4.02 6.38
C GLU A 53 40.28 -2.63 5.85
N GLN A 54 40.83 -2.21 4.71
CA GLN A 54 40.43 -0.96 4.07
C GLN A 54 39.00 -1.01 3.52
N GLU A 55 38.61 -2.12 2.88
CA GLU A 55 37.24 -2.33 2.38
C GLU A 55 36.22 -2.35 3.52
N ASP A 56 36.54 -2.99 4.65
CA ASP A 56 35.72 -2.97 5.87
C ASP A 56 35.58 -1.56 6.46
N ALA A 57 36.66 -0.77 6.45
CA ALA A 57 36.64 0.61 6.92
C ALA A 57 35.77 1.50 6.02
N ASP A 58 35.87 1.34 4.69
CA ASP A 58 35.07 2.07 3.72
C ASP A 58 33.58 1.69 3.81
N LEU A 59 33.27 0.41 4.05
CA LEU A 59 31.90 -0.07 4.28
C LEU A 59 31.29 0.56 5.54
N LYS A 60 32.04 0.60 6.66
CA LYS A 60 31.60 1.26 7.90
C LYS A 60 31.36 2.76 7.71
N LEU A 61 32.23 3.42 6.93
CA LEU A 61 32.05 4.83 6.60
C LEU A 61 30.78 5.06 5.77
N ALA A 62 30.52 4.21 4.77
CA ALA A 62 29.31 4.28 3.95
C ALA A 62 28.04 4.09 4.79
N GLN A 63 28.01 3.12 5.70
CA GLN A 63 26.90 2.91 6.64
C GLN A 63 26.66 4.13 7.56
N THR A 64 27.74 4.77 8.02
CA THR A 64 27.65 5.98 8.85
C THR A 64 27.11 7.18 8.06
N LEU A 65 27.50 7.32 6.79
CA LEU A 65 26.97 8.38 5.93
C LEU A 65 25.48 8.15 5.61
N GLN A 66 25.08 6.89 5.38
CA GLN A 66 23.68 6.53 5.16
C GLN A 66 22.81 6.86 6.39
N SER A 67 23.25 6.50 7.60
CA SER A 67 22.50 6.80 8.82
C SER A 67 22.37 8.32 9.06
N HIS A 68 23.41 9.09 8.76
CA HIS A 68 23.35 10.56 8.78
C HIS A 68 22.34 11.13 7.77
N GLU A 69 22.26 10.55 6.56
CA GLU A 69 21.30 10.96 5.55
C GLU A 69 19.85 10.63 5.95
N GLU A 70 19.62 9.47 6.55
CA GLU A 70 18.32 9.07 7.10
C GLU A 70 17.84 10.02 8.21
N VAL A 71 18.72 10.37 9.16
CA VAL A 71 18.41 11.37 10.20
C VAL A 71 18.09 12.74 9.60
N ARG A 72 18.82 13.17 8.57
CA ARG A 72 18.56 14.43 7.87
C ARG A 72 17.19 14.42 7.19
N LEU A 73 16.83 13.33 6.52
CA LEU A 73 15.51 13.19 5.88
C LEU A 73 14.38 13.18 6.90
N GLN A 74 14.57 12.52 8.05
CA GLN A 74 13.59 12.54 9.13
C GLN A 74 13.36 13.96 9.67
N GLN A 75 14.43 14.73 9.89
CA GLN A 75 14.32 16.13 10.29
C GLN A 75 13.57 16.99 9.27
N GLU A 76 13.74 16.73 7.97
CA GLU A 76 13.00 17.43 6.92
C GLU A 76 11.51 17.09 6.92
N ILE A 77 11.17 15.81 7.19
CA ILE A 77 9.78 15.36 7.33
C ILE A 77 9.13 16.01 8.56
N ASP A 78 9.81 16.00 9.70
CA ASP A 78 9.31 16.61 10.94
C ASP A 78 9.09 18.12 10.78
N LEU A 79 9.99 18.80 10.06
CA LEU A 79 9.83 20.23 9.74
C LEU A 79 8.60 20.47 8.86
N LYS A 80 8.39 19.66 7.80
CA LYS A 80 7.20 19.77 6.94
C LYS A 80 5.92 19.49 7.70
N HIS A 81 5.93 18.50 8.60
CA HIS A 81 4.79 18.20 9.45
C HIS A 81 4.47 19.36 10.40
N ALA A 82 5.49 19.97 11.02
CA ALA A 82 5.31 21.14 11.87
C ALA A 82 4.73 22.34 11.10
N GLU A 83 5.16 22.56 9.86
CA GLU A 83 4.58 23.59 8.98
C GLU A 83 3.10 23.31 8.65
N GLU A 84 2.75 22.05 8.39
CA GLU A 84 1.37 21.65 8.08
C GLU A 84 0.45 21.81 9.29
N VAL A 85 0.91 21.40 10.48
CA VAL A 85 0.20 21.62 11.75
C VAL A 85 -0.02 23.11 11.99
N HIS A 86 0.99 23.95 11.76
CA HIS A 86 0.85 25.41 11.87
C HIS A 86 -0.19 25.97 10.88
N ARG A 87 -0.19 25.52 9.62
CA ARG A 87 -1.22 25.93 8.63
C ARG A 87 -2.62 25.50 9.04
N ALA A 88 -2.79 24.29 9.58
CA ALA A 88 -4.08 23.82 10.07
C ALA A 88 -4.59 24.67 11.24
N GLN A 89 -3.71 25.00 12.20
CA GLN A 89 -4.04 25.91 13.31
C GLN A 89 -4.42 27.31 12.82
N GLU A 90 -3.74 27.85 11.81
CA GLU A 90 -4.08 29.15 11.23
C GLU A 90 -5.47 29.14 10.56
N ILE A 91 -5.80 28.07 9.84
CA ILE A 91 -7.13 27.88 9.24
C ILE A 91 -8.21 27.80 10.33
N GLU A 92 -7.97 27.02 11.38
CA GLU A 92 -8.89 26.88 12.51
C GLU A 92 -9.11 28.23 13.21
N GLN A 93 -8.04 28.98 13.46
CA GLN A 93 -8.13 30.32 14.05
C GLN A 93 -8.96 31.27 13.18
N ARG A 94 -8.74 31.27 11.86
CA ARG A 94 -9.55 32.08 10.92
C ARG A 94 -11.03 31.68 10.95
N GLN A 95 -11.34 30.39 11.06
CA GLN A 95 -12.71 29.92 11.20
C GLN A 95 -13.35 30.39 12.51
N ARG A 96 -12.62 30.34 13.64
CA ARG A 96 -13.08 30.86 14.92
C ARG A 96 -13.35 32.38 14.86
N GLU A 97 -12.48 33.15 14.24
CA GLU A 97 -12.69 34.60 14.05
C GLU A 97 -13.93 34.92 13.19
N LEU A 98 -14.17 34.13 12.13
CA LEU A 98 -15.37 34.27 11.30
C LEU A 98 -16.65 33.94 12.08
N LEU A 99 -16.61 32.91 12.94
CA LEU A 99 -17.73 32.57 13.82
C LEU A 99 -18.05 33.69 14.81
N VAL A 100 -17.04 34.25 15.47
CA VAL A 100 -17.22 35.40 16.39
C VAL A 100 -17.86 36.59 15.66
N ARG A 101 -17.34 36.96 14.48
CA ARG A 101 -17.92 38.05 13.66
C ARG A 101 -19.37 37.78 13.25
N LYS A 102 -19.73 36.52 12.99
CA LYS A 102 -21.10 36.14 12.63
C LYS A 102 -22.04 36.26 13.83
N THR A 103 -21.57 35.88 15.02
CA THR A 103 -22.31 36.02 16.28
C THR A 103 -22.55 37.50 16.59
N ASP A 104 -21.53 38.36 16.52
CA ASP A 104 -21.66 39.80 16.79
C ASP A 104 -22.70 40.48 15.87
N ARG A 105 -22.74 40.10 14.59
CA ARG A 105 -23.76 40.60 13.64
C ARG A 105 -25.18 40.18 14.01
N LEU A 106 -25.35 38.99 14.59
CA LEU A 106 -26.66 38.51 15.04
C LEU A 106 -27.10 39.23 16.31
N THR A 107 -26.20 39.42 17.29
CA THR A 107 -26.50 40.17 18.52
C THR A 107 -26.85 41.63 18.22
N MET A 108 -26.15 42.26 17.26
CA MET A 108 -26.44 43.64 16.87
C MET A 108 -27.80 43.78 16.16
N LYS A 109 -28.26 42.76 15.42
CA LYS A 109 -29.61 42.75 14.80
C LYS A 109 -30.73 42.59 15.83
N VAL A 110 -30.51 41.84 16.91
CA VAL A 110 -31.51 41.66 17.97
C VAL A 110 -31.69 42.94 18.79
N ALA A 111 -30.64 43.72 19.01
CA ALA A 111 -30.72 44.98 19.77
C ALA A 111 -31.53 46.10 19.07
N TYR A 112 -31.74 46.03 17.75
CA TYR A 112 -32.55 47.00 16.99
C TYR A 112 -33.96 46.50 16.65
N GLY A 113 -34.28 45.24 16.95
CA GLY A 113 -35.62 44.67 16.81
C GLY A 113 -36.43 44.86 18.08
N GLY A 114 -36.92 46.07 18.34
CA GLY A 114 -37.82 46.35 19.47
C GLY A 114 -39.15 45.61 19.33
N TYR A 115 -39.20 44.37 19.82
CA TYR A 115 -40.45 43.65 20.08
C TYR A 115 -40.70 43.67 21.60
N THR A 116 -41.65 44.51 22.01
CA THR A 116 -42.24 44.47 23.35
C THR A 116 -43.23 43.31 23.41
N GLU A 117 -42.84 42.20 24.01
CA GLU A 117 -43.79 41.14 24.40
C GLU A 117 -44.61 41.60 25.61
N ARG A 118 -45.93 41.71 25.42
CA ARG A 118 -46.90 41.71 26.52
C ARG A 118 -47.16 40.25 26.90
N LEU A 119 -46.78 39.88 28.12
CA LEU A 119 -47.25 38.66 28.78
C LEU A 119 -48.80 38.71 28.87
N ILE A 120 -49.44 37.67 28.34
CA ILE A 120 -50.86 37.38 28.56
C ILE A 120 -50.91 36.36 29.70
N ASP A 121 -51.74 36.64 30.70
CA ASP A 121 -51.92 35.89 31.94
C ASP A 121 -53.01 34.84 31.74
N ASP A 122 -52.71 33.56 32.01
CA ASP A 122 -53.54 32.38 31.68
C ASP A 122 -54.58 32.04 32.77
N SER A 123 -55.24 33.04 33.37
CA SER A 123 -56.11 32.82 34.54
C SER A 123 -57.61 32.94 34.31
N GLU A 124 -58.15 32.75 33.11
CA GLU A 124 -59.61 32.76 32.89
C GLU A 124 -60.07 31.78 31.81
N PHE A 125 -60.25 30.50 32.17
CA PHE A 125 -61.21 29.62 31.49
C PHE A 125 -61.92 28.75 32.52
N ALA A 126 -62.98 29.31 33.11
CA ALA A 126 -64.01 28.55 33.80
C ALA A 126 -65.11 28.18 32.78
N THR A 127 -65.47 26.90 32.80
CA THR A 127 -66.56 26.28 32.07
C THR A 127 -67.92 26.82 32.48
N GLU A 128 -68.77 27.18 31.52
CA GLU A 128 -70.22 27.09 31.68
C GLU A 128 -70.88 26.64 30.38
N ASP A 129 -71.85 25.76 30.58
CA ASP A 129 -72.59 24.93 29.64
C ASP A 129 -73.96 25.58 29.43
N GLN A 130 -74.44 25.73 28.18
CA GLN A 130 -75.86 25.66 27.76
C GLN A 130 -76.13 26.33 26.40
N GLY A 131 -76.92 25.63 25.58
CA GLY A 131 -78.11 26.25 24.96
C GLY A 131 -78.02 26.72 23.50
N ALA A 132 -78.61 25.88 22.64
CA ALA A 132 -79.41 26.18 21.43
C ALA A 132 -79.36 27.59 20.79
N GLY A 133 -79.28 27.60 19.44
CA GLY A 133 -80.10 28.49 18.63
C GLY A 133 -79.37 29.45 17.69
N GLU A 134 -79.61 29.22 16.39
CA GLU A 134 -79.74 30.19 15.28
C GLU A 134 -78.56 31.12 14.93
N GLY A 135 -78.45 31.38 13.62
CA GLY A 135 -77.26 31.93 13.00
C GLY A 135 -77.04 33.41 13.23
N PHE A 136 -75.83 33.89 12.91
CA PHE A 136 -75.62 35.18 12.25
C PHE A 136 -74.18 35.27 11.74
N ALA A 137 -74.03 35.89 10.58
CA ALA A 137 -72.77 36.22 9.94
C ALA A 137 -72.10 37.45 10.62
N SER A 138 -70.77 37.44 10.74
CA SER A 138 -69.91 38.64 10.72
C SER A 138 -68.44 38.19 10.60
N TRP A 139 -67.76 38.55 9.51
CA TRP A 139 -66.76 39.62 9.45
C TRP A 139 -65.71 39.58 10.57
N CYS A 140 -64.51 39.10 10.23
CA CYS A 140 -63.28 39.52 10.92
C CYS A 140 -62.16 39.73 9.88
N PRO A 141 -61.67 40.97 9.69
CA PRO A 141 -60.53 41.29 8.85
C PRO A 141 -59.27 41.39 9.71
N LEU A 142 -58.17 40.71 9.34
CA LEU A 142 -56.77 41.11 9.62
C LEU A 142 -55.85 39.91 9.35
N LEU A 143 -55.00 40.02 8.33
CA LEU A 143 -53.54 39.92 8.50
C LEU A 143 -52.88 40.19 7.14
N GLY A 144 -52.27 41.38 7.04
CA GLY A 144 -51.38 41.74 5.94
C GLY A 144 -50.05 41.01 6.10
N ILE A 145 -49.66 40.25 5.08
CA ILE A 145 -48.34 39.63 4.99
C ILE A 145 -47.47 40.46 4.05
N PHE A 146 -46.34 40.92 4.60
CA PHE A 146 -45.22 41.55 3.93
C PHE A 146 -44.78 40.75 2.69
N ARG A 147 -44.71 41.43 1.53
CA ARG A 147 -43.91 40.99 0.38
C ARG A 147 -42.44 41.34 0.62
N PRO A 148 -41.49 40.42 0.45
CA PRO A 148 -40.17 40.77 -0.02
C PRO A 148 -40.15 40.73 -1.55
N SER A 149 -39.73 41.85 -2.14
CA SER A 149 -39.53 42.06 -3.57
C SER A 149 -38.23 41.40 -4.05
N THR A 150 -38.35 40.66 -5.18
CA THR A 150 -37.40 40.58 -6.32
C THR A 150 -35.99 39.99 -6.05
N VAL A 151 -35.36 39.18 -6.89
CA VAL A 151 -35.33 39.01 -8.35
C VAL A 151 -34.92 37.56 -8.64
N SER A 152 -35.61 36.85 -9.54
CA SER A 152 -34.97 35.78 -10.31
C SER A 152 -35.47 35.83 -11.75
N GLU A 153 -34.52 35.71 -12.66
CA GLU A 153 -34.66 35.83 -14.11
C GLU A 153 -35.70 34.84 -14.65
N ARG A 154 -36.59 35.33 -15.51
CA ARG A 154 -37.47 34.49 -16.34
C ARG A 154 -36.80 34.33 -17.69
N GLU A 155 -36.38 33.11 -17.99
CA GLU A 155 -36.19 32.66 -19.38
C GLU A 155 -37.54 32.68 -20.09
N LEU A 156 -37.57 33.39 -21.23
CA LEU A 156 -38.68 33.44 -22.15
C LEU A 156 -38.66 32.19 -23.03
N LEU A 157 -39.68 31.34 -22.92
CA LEU A 157 -40.02 30.35 -23.96
C LEU A 157 -40.94 31.02 -25.01
N PRO A 158 -40.86 30.61 -26.29
CA PRO A 158 -41.53 31.32 -27.37
C PRO A 158 -43.05 31.09 -27.36
N LEU A 159 -43.76 32.18 -27.65
CA LEU A 159 -45.20 32.23 -27.91
C LEU A 159 -45.58 31.28 -29.05
N ARG A 160 -46.61 30.47 -28.82
CA ARG A 160 -47.29 29.64 -29.82
C ARG A 160 -48.50 30.42 -30.35
N ASP A 161 -48.70 30.40 -31.67
CA ASP A 161 -49.75 31.14 -32.37
C ASP A 161 -51.17 30.73 -31.92
N PRO A 162 -52.13 31.68 -31.85
CA PRO A 162 -53.49 31.41 -31.40
C PRO A 162 -54.45 31.24 -32.60
N ASP A 163 -54.37 30.15 -33.37
CA ASP A 163 -55.36 29.84 -34.43
C ASP A 163 -55.43 28.32 -34.78
N GLU A 164 -55.42 27.43 -33.79
CA GLU A 164 -55.83 26.02 -34.00
C GLU A 164 -56.94 25.66 -33.01
N GLU A 165 -58.19 25.84 -33.47
CA GLU A 165 -59.36 25.20 -32.89
C GLU A 165 -59.45 23.75 -33.40
N ASP A 166 -59.48 22.79 -32.47
CA ASP A 166 -60.08 21.47 -32.74
C ASP A 166 -60.83 20.99 -31.49
N PRO A 167 -62.05 20.44 -31.60
CA PRO A 167 -62.93 20.22 -30.46
C PRO A 167 -62.84 18.80 -29.89
N ALA A 168 -63.00 18.74 -28.57
CA ALA A 168 -63.58 17.65 -27.79
C ALA A 168 -62.92 16.26 -27.83
N GLU A 169 -62.14 15.95 -26.78
CA GLU A 169 -62.09 14.59 -26.21
C GLU A 169 -62.04 14.65 -24.68
N ASP A 170 -62.98 13.93 -24.05
CA ASP A 170 -63.05 13.66 -22.62
C ASP A 170 -61.84 12.83 -22.15
N ALA A 171 -61.07 13.37 -21.19
CA ALA A 171 -60.05 12.59 -20.47
C ALA A 171 -60.11 12.89 -18.95
N PRO A 172 -59.94 11.87 -18.08
CA PRO A 172 -60.22 11.96 -16.66
C PRO A 172 -59.15 12.79 -15.92
N ALA A 173 -59.60 13.48 -14.87
CA ALA A 173 -58.81 14.32 -13.99
C ALA A 173 -57.47 13.68 -13.58
N ARG A 174 -56.38 14.12 -14.21
CA ARG A 174 -55.01 13.91 -13.73
C ARG A 174 -54.70 15.00 -12.71
N LEU A 175 -54.61 14.59 -11.45
CA LEU A 175 -54.07 15.39 -10.35
C LEU A 175 -52.59 15.74 -10.66
N LEU A 176 -52.37 16.95 -11.19
CA LEU A 176 -51.05 17.53 -11.37
C LEU A 176 -50.49 17.94 -10.00
N VAL A 177 -49.75 17.05 -9.35
CA VAL A 177 -48.88 17.42 -8.23
C VAL A 177 -47.66 18.12 -8.83
N ALA A 178 -47.72 19.45 -8.89
CA ALA A 178 -46.59 20.29 -9.23
C ALA A 178 -45.48 20.13 -8.17
N ARG A 179 -44.43 19.39 -8.52
CA ARG A 179 -43.15 19.37 -7.81
C ARG A 179 -42.50 20.75 -7.95
N GLN A 180 -42.74 21.65 -7.01
CA GLN A 180 -41.77 22.71 -6.67
C GLN A 180 -42.10 23.35 -5.30
N GLY A 181 -41.23 23.10 -4.32
CA GLY A 181 -40.91 24.07 -3.26
C GLY A 181 -41.88 24.28 -2.09
N PHE A 182 -42.88 23.42 -1.85
CA PHE A 182 -43.70 23.56 -0.64
C PHE A 182 -43.09 22.77 0.52
N GLY A 183 -42.45 23.48 1.45
CA GLY A 183 -42.02 22.91 2.73
C GLY A 183 -43.23 22.39 3.54
N PRO A 184 -43.05 21.33 4.35
CA PRO A 184 -44.13 20.58 4.99
C PRO A 184 -45.06 21.45 5.86
N MET A 185 -44.54 22.53 6.43
CA MET A 185 -45.34 23.47 7.23
C MET A 185 -46.47 24.13 6.44
N ARG A 186 -46.27 24.46 5.15
CA ARG A 186 -47.32 25.09 4.32
C ARG A 186 -48.44 24.12 3.97
N TRP A 187 -48.13 22.83 3.87
CA TRP A 187 -49.12 21.77 3.63
C TRP A 187 -50.03 21.59 4.84
N ILE A 188 -49.45 21.61 6.05
CA ILE A 188 -50.19 21.54 7.31
C ILE A 188 -51.07 22.77 7.49
N THR A 189 -50.56 23.98 7.19
CA THR A 189 -51.38 25.20 7.26
C THR A 189 -52.55 25.15 6.29
N ALA A 190 -52.33 24.72 5.03
CA ALA A 190 -53.40 24.59 4.04
C ALA A 190 -54.47 23.55 4.45
N ALA A 191 -54.05 22.39 4.97
CA ALA A 191 -54.96 21.35 5.44
C ALA A 191 -55.80 21.78 6.66
N LEU A 192 -55.27 22.68 7.51
CA LEU A 192 -55.98 23.22 8.66
C LEU A 192 -56.92 24.38 8.31
N THR A 193 -56.67 25.11 7.21
CA THR A 193 -57.49 26.27 6.82
C THR A 193 -58.67 25.94 5.91
N ASP A 194 -58.62 24.84 5.15
CA ASP A 194 -59.64 24.53 4.13
C ASP A 194 -60.88 23.76 4.64
N GLY A 195 -61.07 23.63 5.96
CA GLY A 195 -62.23 22.94 6.53
C GLY A 195 -62.32 21.45 6.19
N SER A 196 -61.28 20.90 5.55
CA SER A 196 -61.14 19.47 5.26
C SER A 196 -60.81 18.70 6.52
N ASP A 197 -61.61 17.66 6.78
CA ASP A 197 -61.46 16.58 7.76
C ASP A 197 -60.20 16.61 8.66
N ALA A 198 -60.30 17.31 9.80
CA ALA A 198 -59.26 17.44 10.83
C ALA A 198 -58.58 16.11 11.27
N PRO A 199 -59.28 14.96 11.34
CA PRO A 199 -58.66 13.66 11.59
C PRO A 199 -57.59 13.27 10.57
N THR A 200 -57.77 13.66 9.31
CA THR A 200 -56.83 13.35 8.22
C THR A 200 -55.56 14.21 8.34
N ALA A 201 -55.71 15.50 8.64
CA ALA A 201 -54.57 16.40 8.91
C ALA A 201 -53.75 15.94 10.12
N TRP A 202 -54.41 15.51 11.20
CA TRP A 202 -53.76 14.98 12.39
C TRP A 202 -52.94 13.72 12.10
N ARG A 203 -53.48 12.77 11.31
CA ARG A 203 -52.76 11.57 10.89
C ARG A 203 -51.52 11.90 10.05
N CYS A 204 -51.62 12.87 9.13
CA CYS A 204 -50.47 13.32 8.33
C CYS A 204 -49.37 13.96 9.19
N CYS A 205 -49.73 14.80 10.17
CA CYS A 205 -48.77 15.35 11.13
C CYS A 205 -48.08 14.24 11.95
N GLN A 206 -48.84 13.26 12.42
CA GLN A 206 -48.30 12.15 13.19
C GLN A 206 -47.31 11.31 12.35
N CYS A 207 -47.64 11.02 11.09
CA CYS A 207 -46.72 10.33 10.17
C CYS A 207 -45.44 11.14 9.91
N PHE A 208 -45.54 12.46 9.73
CA PHE A 208 -44.38 13.32 9.50
C PHE A 208 -43.46 13.40 10.72
N VAL A 209 -44.03 13.52 11.93
CA VAL A 209 -43.26 13.53 13.18
C VAL A 209 -42.56 12.19 13.38
N VAL A 210 -43.27 11.07 13.18
CA VAL A 210 -42.68 9.73 13.31
C VAL A 210 -41.55 9.53 12.29
N ALA A 211 -41.73 9.94 11.03
CA ALA A 211 -40.70 9.82 10.00
C ALA A 211 -39.46 10.69 10.31
N THR A 212 -39.68 11.93 10.76
CA THR A 212 -38.58 12.86 11.06
C THR A 212 -37.81 12.44 12.30
N VAL A 213 -38.51 12.01 13.36
CA VAL A 213 -37.89 11.47 14.58
C VAL A 213 -37.16 10.16 14.28
N GLY A 214 -37.73 9.28 13.45
CA GLY A 214 -37.07 8.06 12.99
C GLY A 214 -35.75 8.35 12.27
N ALA A 215 -35.75 9.28 11.31
CA ALA A 215 -34.54 9.68 10.58
C ALA A 215 -33.48 10.33 11.49
N LEU A 216 -33.92 11.11 12.49
CA LEU A 216 -33.02 11.68 13.51
C LEU A 216 -32.39 10.62 14.40
N ILE A 217 -33.16 9.61 14.84
CA ILE A 217 -32.66 8.49 15.64
C ILE A 217 -31.65 7.67 14.83
N GLU A 218 -31.96 7.37 13.57
CA GLU A 218 -31.06 6.63 12.68
C GLU A 218 -29.73 7.37 12.50
N LYS A 219 -29.76 8.69 12.25
CA LYS A 219 -28.56 9.51 12.17
C LYS A 219 -27.81 9.61 13.49
N ALA A 220 -28.50 9.66 14.63
CA ALA A 220 -27.87 9.65 15.95
C ALA A 220 -27.15 8.32 16.23
N MET A 221 -27.75 7.19 15.84
CA MET A 221 -27.13 5.87 15.96
C MET A 221 -25.90 5.72 15.05
N GLU A 222 -25.95 6.23 13.82
CA GLU A 222 -24.81 6.26 12.90
C GLU A 222 -23.65 7.11 13.46
N LEU A 223 -23.94 8.27 14.04
CA LEU A 223 -22.96 9.11 14.72
C LEU A 223 -22.37 8.41 15.95
N GLN A 224 -23.18 7.74 16.75
CA GLN A 224 -22.72 6.99 17.93
C GLN A 224 -21.81 5.82 17.53
N LYS A 225 -22.13 5.11 16.45
CA LYS A 225 -21.26 4.06 15.88
C LYS A 225 -19.91 4.64 15.44
N THR A 226 -19.93 5.76 14.71
CA THR A 226 -18.72 6.44 14.24
C THR A 226 -17.84 6.91 15.40
N LEU A 227 -18.45 7.49 16.44
CA LEU A 227 -17.74 7.92 17.65
C LEU A 227 -17.10 6.72 18.37
N SER A 228 -17.81 5.60 18.45
CA SER A 228 -17.29 4.38 19.09
C SER A 228 -16.08 3.82 18.34
N GLU A 229 -16.12 3.82 17.01
CA GLU A 229 -15.01 3.38 16.16
C GLU A 229 -13.79 4.31 16.29
N MET A 230 -14.00 5.63 16.32
CA MET A 230 -12.92 6.59 16.57
C MET A 230 -12.28 6.40 17.94
N THR A 231 -13.09 6.14 18.98
CA THR A 231 -12.58 5.93 20.34
C THR A 231 -11.77 4.64 20.42
N TYR A 232 -12.21 3.58 19.73
CA TYR A 232 -11.46 2.33 19.62
C TYR A 232 -10.10 2.53 18.92
N ARG A 233 -10.07 3.21 17.77
CA ARG A 233 -8.82 3.51 17.05
C ARG A 233 -7.86 4.38 17.88
N ALA A 234 -8.39 5.34 18.65
CA ALA A 234 -7.56 6.17 19.52
C ALA A 234 -6.88 5.33 20.63
N GLU A 235 -7.57 4.35 21.20
CA GLU A 235 -6.99 3.45 22.19
C GLU A 235 -5.97 2.49 21.57
N GLU A 236 -6.21 2.01 20.35
CA GLU A 236 -5.25 1.20 19.60
C GLU A 236 -3.94 1.96 19.33
N VAL A 237 -4.03 3.22 18.88
CA VAL A 237 -2.85 4.09 18.70
C VAL A 237 -2.14 4.34 20.03
N ARG A 238 -2.88 4.50 21.14
CA ARG A 238 -2.31 4.67 22.48
C ARG A 238 -1.50 3.44 22.91
N LEU A 239 -2.01 2.23 22.64
CA LEU A 239 -1.31 0.98 22.93
C LEU A 239 -0.06 0.79 22.04
N GLN A 240 -0.14 1.15 20.75
CA GLN A 240 1.02 1.12 19.85
C GLN A 240 2.12 2.08 20.31
N ASN A 241 1.76 3.30 20.73
CA ASN A 241 2.73 4.25 21.26
C ASN A 241 3.38 3.75 22.56
N ALA A 242 2.62 3.10 23.45
CA ALA A 242 3.17 2.51 24.66
C ALA A 242 4.16 1.37 24.35
N ALA A 243 3.89 0.54 23.34
CA ALA A 243 4.81 -0.50 22.89
C ALA A 243 6.11 0.09 22.30
N LEU A 244 6.00 1.18 21.52
CA LEU A 244 7.16 1.89 20.99
C LEU A 244 8.01 2.56 22.08
N GLU A 245 7.38 3.04 23.16
CA GLU A 245 8.11 3.57 24.32
C GLU A 245 8.92 2.45 25.02
N GLU A 246 8.34 1.25 25.18
CA GLU A 246 9.04 0.09 25.73
C GLU A 246 10.24 -0.35 24.87
N GLU A 247 10.07 -0.40 23.54
CA GLU A 247 11.17 -0.70 22.61
C GLU A 247 12.29 0.35 22.67
N ASN A 248 11.93 1.63 22.78
CA ASN A 248 12.90 2.72 22.92
C ASN A 248 13.69 2.62 24.22
N ASP A 249 13.07 2.19 25.32
CA ASP A 249 13.76 2.00 26.59
C ASP A 249 14.71 0.78 26.54
N LEU A 250 14.32 -0.31 25.88
CA LEU A 250 15.22 -1.44 25.61
C LEU A 250 16.41 -1.02 24.73
N LEU A 251 16.18 -0.17 23.74
CA LEU A 251 17.24 0.36 22.88
C LEU A 251 18.22 1.25 23.67
N LYS A 252 17.72 2.08 24.59
CA LYS A 252 18.58 2.87 25.49
C LYS A 252 19.43 1.97 26.37
N GLU A 253 18.85 0.94 26.98
CA GLU A 253 19.59 -0.03 27.81
C GLU A 253 20.69 -0.74 26.99
N TYR A 254 20.38 -1.12 25.74
CA TYR A 254 21.36 -1.70 24.82
C TYR A 254 22.52 -0.73 24.52
N ILE A 255 22.22 0.53 24.23
CA ILE A 255 23.24 1.57 23.96
C ILE A 255 24.11 1.80 25.20
N GLU A 256 23.52 1.89 26.39
CA GLU A 256 24.28 2.03 27.64
C GLU A 256 25.18 0.82 27.92
N SER A 257 24.69 -0.40 27.67
CA SER A 257 25.48 -1.64 27.75
C SER A 257 26.64 -1.64 26.76
N PHE A 258 26.42 -1.15 25.54
CA PHE A 258 27.45 -1.04 24.51
C PHE A 258 28.53 -0.02 24.90
N ILE A 259 28.14 1.17 25.36
CA ILE A 259 29.06 2.21 25.84
C ILE A 259 29.90 1.67 27.00
N THR A 260 29.27 0.97 27.95
CA THR A 260 29.97 0.36 29.09
C THR A 260 31.01 -0.67 28.64
N ARG A 261 30.68 -1.51 27.65
CA ARG A 261 31.62 -2.47 27.07
C ARG A 261 32.78 -1.80 26.35
N GLN A 262 32.53 -0.73 25.60
CA GLN A 262 33.58 0.05 24.93
C GLN A 262 34.52 0.72 25.93
N GLN A 263 33.98 1.28 27.02
CA GLN A 263 34.79 1.85 28.10
C GLN A 263 35.63 0.78 28.81
N PHE A 264 35.07 -0.41 29.04
CA PHE A 264 35.81 -1.54 29.62
C PHE A 264 36.96 -2.00 28.72
N LEU A 265 36.71 -2.15 27.40
CA LEU A 265 37.76 -2.50 26.44
C LEU A 265 38.86 -1.44 26.39
N ARG A 266 38.50 -0.16 26.43
CA ARG A 266 39.47 0.94 26.51
C ARG A 266 40.32 0.86 27.78
N HIS A 267 39.70 0.56 28.92
CA HIS A 267 40.42 0.35 30.18
C HIS A 267 41.37 -0.86 30.12
N LEU A 268 40.99 -1.95 29.45
CA LEU A 268 41.86 -3.11 29.25
C LEU A 268 43.08 -2.76 28.36
N VAL A 269 42.87 -1.98 27.31
CA VAL A 269 43.96 -1.48 26.47
C VAL A 269 44.91 -0.60 27.29
N ASP A 270 44.38 0.31 28.11
CA ASP A 270 45.21 1.18 28.97
C ASP A 270 45.97 0.38 30.04
N MET A 271 45.35 -0.66 30.63
CA MET A 271 45.97 -1.56 31.62
C MET A 271 47.07 -2.44 31.01
N SER A 272 46.98 -2.75 29.72
CA SER A 272 47.96 -3.62 29.05
C SER A 272 49.33 -2.95 28.85
N GLY A 273 49.46 -1.64 29.11
CA GLY A 273 50.72 -0.91 28.97
C GLY A 273 51.21 -0.80 27.52
N LEU A 274 50.41 -1.26 26.55
CA LEU A 274 50.68 -1.14 25.12
C LEU A 274 50.33 0.27 24.66
N SER A 275 51.15 1.24 25.06
CA SER A 275 51.13 2.56 24.42
C SER A 275 51.59 2.36 22.96
N PRO A 276 50.77 2.69 21.94
CA PRO A 276 51.21 2.59 20.57
C PRO A 276 52.21 3.72 20.32
N GLN A 277 53.51 3.44 20.47
CA GLN A 277 54.56 4.27 19.89
C GLN A 277 54.52 4.09 18.36
N LEU A 278 53.58 4.80 17.73
CA LEU A 278 53.57 4.99 16.29
C LEU A 278 54.76 5.88 15.92
N SER A 279 55.85 5.24 15.50
CA SER A 279 56.94 5.92 14.81
C SER A 279 56.46 6.49 13.47
N PRO A 280 56.95 7.67 13.05
CA PRO A 280 56.49 8.32 11.83
C PRO A 280 56.89 7.50 10.60
N ILE A 281 55.87 7.11 9.81
CA ILE A 281 56.01 6.37 8.56
C ILE A 281 56.84 7.21 7.55
N PRO A 282 57.94 6.68 6.99
CA PRO A 282 58.72 7.41 6.00
C PRO A 282 57.96 7.49 4.66
N LYS A 283 57.94 8.69 4.08
CA LYS A 283 57.32 8.96 2.77
C LYS A 283 57.99 8.12 1.67
N PRO A 284 57.23 7.42 0.81
CA PRO A 284 57.82 6.62 -0.27
C PRO A 284 58.36 7.53 -1.38
N HIS A 285 59.63 7.31 -1.74
CA HIS A 285 60.25 7.88 -2.93
C HIS A 285 59.74 7.17 -4.18
N ALA A 286 59.22 7.94 -5.15
CA ALA A 286 58.81 7.45 -6.46
C ALA A 286 60.02 7.00 -7.30
N PRO A 287 59.97 5.84 -7.99
CA PRO A 287 61.01 5.42 -8.92
C PRO A 287 60.86 6.12 -10.28
N PRO A 288 61.97 6.28 -11.04
CA PRO A 288 61.98 7.01 -12.30
C PRO A 288 61.38 6.17 -13.45
N LEU A 289 60.46 6.78 -14.18
CA LEU A 289 59.88 6.29 -15.43
C LEU A 289 60.89 6.42 -16.57
N ALA A 290 61.58 5.35 -16.92
CA ALA A 290 62.25 5.20 -18.21
C ALA A 290 62.23 3.72 -18.65
N GLY A 291 61.55 3.42 -19.76
CA GLY A 291 61.66 2.11 -20.41
C GLY A 291 60.35 1.45 -20.85
N LEU A 292 59.45 2.19 -21.53
CA LEU A 292 58.32 1.60 -22.25
C LEU A 292 58.80 1.04 -23.60
N ALA A 293 59.32 -0.18 -23.57
CA ALA A 293 59.53 -1.00 -24.77
C ALA A 293 58.30 -1.87 -25.03
N ARG A 294 57.76 -1.74 -26.25
CA ARG A 294 56.68 -2.53 -26.86
C ARG A 294 56.67 -3.99 -26.40
N ARG A 295 55.62 -4.38 -25.65
CA ARG A 295 55.16 -5.77 -25.59
C ARG A 295 53.70 -5.84 -26.03
N SER A 296 53.46 -6.84 -26.87
CA SER A 296 52.27 -7.12 -27.66
C SER A 296 51.00 -7.26 -26.82
N VAL A 297 49.98 -6.50 -27.20
CA VAL A 297 48.59 -6.66 -26.80
C VAL A 297 48.00 -7.86 -27.56
N THR A 298 48.10 -9.06 -27.00
CA THR A 298 47.37 -10.24 -27.54
C THR A 298 46.79 -11.19 -26.48
N SER A 299 46.76 -10.85 -25.18
CA SER A 299 46.16 -11.77 -24.18
C SER A 299 45.19 -11.15 -23.16
N VAL A 300 44.58 -10.00 -23.44
CA VAL A 300 43.54 -9.40 -22.56
C VAL A 300 42.12 -9.85 -22.96
N SER A 301 41.93 -10.40 -24.16
CA SER A 301 40.61 -10.84 -24.64
C SER A 301 40.05 -12.07 -23.93
N SER A 302 40.86 -12.86 -23.23
CA SER A 302 40.41 -14.10 -22.55
C SER A 302 40.01 -13.89 -21.09
N ALA A 303 40.40 -12.78 -20.46
CA ALA A 303 40.05 -12.49 -19.07
C ALA A 303 38.70 -11.76 -18.97
N MET A 304 38.38 -10.87 -19.92
CA MET A 304 37.07 -10.20 -19.96
C MET A 304 35.92 -11.12 -20.41
N THR A 305 36.19 -12.24 -21.08
CA THR A 305 35.17 -13.27 -21.39
C THR A 305 34.85 -14.19 -20.22
N LYS A 306 35.70 -14.28 -19.19
CA LYS A 306 35.42 -15.03 -17.96
C LYS A 306 34.78 -14.18 -16.86
N ALA A 307 35.01 -12.87 -16.86
CA ALA A 307 34.34 -11.91 -15.97
C ALA A 307 32.92 -11.52 -16.42
N SER A 308 32.48 -11.98 -17.61
CA SER A 308 31.05 -12.23 -17.87
C SER A 308 30.60 -13.47 -17.06
N LEU A 309 30.91 -13.46 -15.76
CA LEU A 309 30.40 -14.37 -14.75
C LEU A 309 28.89 -14.35 -14.93
N ARG A 310 28.32 -15.50 -15.26
CA ARG A 310 26.89 -15.66 -15.52
C ARG A 310 26.14 -15.13 -14.31
N ARG A 311 25.60 -13.91 -14.39
CA ARG A 311 24.62 -13.42 -13.42
C ARG A 311 23.58 -14.53 -13.26
N ARG A 312 23.36 -14.95 -12.02
CA ARG A 312 22.35 -15.97 -11.76
C ARG A 312 21.01 -15.42 -12.24
N PRO A 313 20.19 -16.24 -12.94
CA PRO A 313 18.88 -15.79 -13.37
C PRO A 313 18.08 -15.35 -12.15
N THR A 314 17.36 -14.23 -12.28
CA THR A 314 16.49 -13.72 -11.21
C THR A 314 15.43 -14.77 -10.89
N ALA A 315 15.34 -15.21 -9.64
CA ALA A 315 14.27 -16.09 -9.19
C ALA A 315 12.96 -15.29 -9.07
N VAL A 316 11.82 -15.89 -9.43
CA VAL A 316 10.50 -15.24 -9.34
C VAL A 316 9.57 -16.10 -8.50
N ILE A 317 9.03 -15.51 -7.44
CA ILE A 317 8.13 -16.15 -6.49
C ILE A 317 6.81 -15.39 -6.48
N ASP A 318 5.72 -16.02 -6.86
CA ASP A 318 4.35 -15.52 -6.74
C ASP A 318 3.67 -16.19 -5.55
N MET A 319 3.48 -15.44 -4.47
CA MET A 319 2.90 -15.94 -3.23
C MET A 319 1.38 -15.80 -3.27
N GLY A 320 0.68 -16.90 -3.54
CA GLY A 320 -0.79 -16.97 -3.45
C GLY A 320 -1.23 -17.69 -2.19
N VAL A 321 -2.44 -17.39 -1.70
CA VAL A 321 -3.02 -18.07 -0.51
C VAL A 321 -3.10 -19.59 -0.70
N HIS A 322 -3.59 -20.06 -1.84
CA HIS A 322 -3.72 -21.50 -2.12
C HIS A 322 -2.51 -22.09 -2.88
N THR A 323 -1.83 -21.29 -3.69
CA THR A 323 -0.76 -21.80 -4.57
C THR A 323 0.34 -20.77 -4.73
N TRP A 324 1.56 -21.19 -4.49
CA TRP A 324 2.78 -20.44 -4.74
C TRP A 324 3.37 -20.86 -6.07
N LYS A 325 3.77 -19.91 -6.89
CA LYS A 325 4.37 -20.18 -8.20
C LYS A 325 5.82 -19.74 -8.20
N VAL A 326 6.71 -20.62 -8.62
CA VAL A 326 8.15 -20.42 -8.44
C VAL A 326 8.88 -20.84 -9.72
N GLY A 327 9.81 -20.01 -10.18
CA GLY A 327 10.64 -20.28 -11.36
C GLY A 327 11.68 -19.19 -11.57
N PHE A 328 12.19 -19.06 -12.79
CA PHE A 328 13.15 -18.02 -13.13
C PHE A 328 12.56 -16.99 -14.08
N ALA A 329 13.07 -15.77 -14.00
CA ALA A 329 12.81 -14.74 -14.98
C ALA A 329 13.19 -15.20 -16.39
N THR A 330 12.52 -14.63 -17.39
CA THR A 330 12.54 -15.00 -18.82
C THR A 330 11.89 -16.34 -19.18
N GLU A 331 11.44 -17.14 -18.21
CA GLU A 331 10.66 -18.35 -18.51
C GLU A 331 9.19 -18.01 -18.78
N SER A 332 8.55 -18.77 -19.67
CA SER A 332 7.15 -18.55 -20.07
C SER A 332 6.11 -19.14 -19.10
N LYS A 333 6.54 -19.90 -18.09
CA LYS A 333 5.69 -20.51 -17.08
C LYS A 333 6.49 -20.80 -15.80
N PRO A 334 5.85 -20.83 -14.62
CA PRO A 334 6.53 -21.24 -13.39
C PRO A 334 7.01 -22.69 -13.50
N ARG A 335 8.19 -22.98 -12.95
CA ARG A 335 8.70 -24.36 -12.85
C ARG A 335 7.92 -25.20 -11.86
N TRP A 336 7.49 -24.57 -10.79
CA TRP A 336 6.81 -25.22 -9.67
C TRP A 336 5.56 -24.45 -9.29
N ARG A 337 4.49 -25.19 -9.03
CA ARG A 337 3.28 -24.71 -8.36
C ARG A 337 3.13 -25.50 -7.07
N ILE A 338 3.43 -24.85 -5.96
CA ILE A 338 3.43 -25.45 -4.63
C ILE A 338 2.09 -25.10 -4.02
N ARG A 339 1.26 -26.09 -3.69
CA ARG A 339 0.06 -25.81 -2.91
C ARG A 339 0.48 -25.34 -1.52
N SER A 340 -0.09 -24.23 -1.07
CA SER A 340 0.08 -23.82 0.31
C SER A 340 -0.60 -24.89 1.17
N LEU A 341 0.20 -25.63 1.96
CA LEU A 341 -0.34 -26.62 2.89
C LEU A 341 -0.99 -25.95 4.11
N HIS A 342 -0.78 -24.65 4.26
CA HIS A 342 -1.39 -23.83 5.30
C HIS A 342 -2.29 -22.80 4.63
N ASP A 343 -3.56 -22.81 5.02
CA ASP A 343 -4.58 -21.96 4.42
C ASP A 343 -4.31 -20.46 4.65
N ARG A 344 -3.38 -20.11 5.54
CA ARG A 344 -3.00 -18.74 5.87
C ARG A 344 -1.52 -18.61 6.19
N TRP A 345 -0.67 -18.62 5.16
CA TRP A 345 0.74 -18.21 5.32
C TRP A 345 0.87 -16.75 5.82
N GLU A 346 -0.19 -15.97 5.71
CA GLU A 346 -0.31 -14.62 6.28
C GLU A 346 -0.22 -14.63 7.81
N ASP A 347 -0.59 -15.74 8.46
CA ASP A 347 -0.50 -15.93 9.91
C ASP A 347 0.90 -16.39 10.37
N TRP A 348 1.83 -16.65 9.43
CA TRP A 348 3.15 -17.15 9.78
C TRP A 348 4.00 -16.08 10.47
N THR A 349 4.78 -16.55 11.44
CA THR A 349 5.87 -15.76 12.01
C THR A 349 6.96 -15.49 10.97
N PRO A 350 7.76 -14.42 11.13
CA PRO A 350 8.91 -14.18 10.26
C PRO A 350 9.83 -15.40 10.10
N ASP A 351 10.11 -16.12 11.19
CA ASP A 351 10.98 -17.30 11.21
C ASP A 351 10.39 -18.49 10.43
N GLU A 352 9.07 -18.72 10.53
CA GLU A 352 8.39 -19.76 9.76
C GLU A 352 8.41 -19.44 8.27
N LEU A 353 8.18 -18.17 7.91
CA LEU A 353 8.24 -17.71 6.53
C LEU A 353 9.66 -17.82 5.98
N GLU A 354 10.68 -17.45 6.75
CA GLU A 354 12.09 -17.60 6.40
C GLU A 354 12.46 -19.07 6.15
N SER A 355 12.12 -19.94 7.10
CA SER A 355 12.38 -21.38 7.03
C SER A 355 11.75 -21.99 5.78
N PHE A 356 10.48 -21.65 5.50
CA PHE A 356 9.77 -22.13 4.33
C PHE A 356 10.35 -21.59 3.02
N LEU A 357 10.66 -20.28 2.96
CA LEU A 357 11.32 -19.68 1.79
C LEU A 357 12.68 -20.34 1.54
N GLY A 358 13.44 -20.63 2.60
CA GLY A 358 14.68 -21.39 2.52
C GLY A 358 14.49 -22.76 1.89
N HIS A 359 13.46 -23.51 2.29
CA HIS A 359 13.12 -24.80 1.68
C HIS A 359 12.71 -24.67 0.21
N VAL A 360 11.87 -23.69 -0.13
CA VAL A 360 11.46 -23.45 -1.52
C VAL A 360 12.65 -23.10 -2.41
N LEU A 361 13.52 -22.20 -1.96
CA LEU A 361 14.68 -21.72 -2.71
C LEU A 361 15.73 -22.83 -2.89
N LEU A 362 16.04 -23.57 -1.82
CA LEU A 362 16.98 -24.70 -1.84
C LEU A 362 16.43 -25.87 -2.69
N ASP A 363 15.25 -26.38 -2.36
CA ASP A 363 14.78 -27.66 -2.89
C ASP A 363 14.25 -27.55 -4.31
N ARG A 364 13.67 -26.38 -4.68
CA ARG A 364 12.93 -26.23 -5.94
C ARG A 364 13.68 -25.43 -6.99
N LEU A 365 14.40 -24.39 -6.57
CA LEU A 365 15.19 -23.59 -7.50
C LEU A 365 16.67 -23.99 -7.55
N LEU A 366 17.11 -24.92 -6.68
CA LEU A 366 18.53 -25.27 -6.52
C LEU A 366 19.41 -24.04 -6.29
N VAL A 367 18.82 -22.98 -5.73
CA VAL A 367 19.56 -21.83 -5.24
C VAL A 367 20.06 -22.28 -3.89
N SER A 368 21.32 -22.74 -3.83
CA SER A 368 21.93 -23.16 -2.57
C SER A 368 21.68 -22.06 -1.54
N PRO A 369 20.95 -22.34 -0.45
CA PRO A 369 20.72 -21.37 0.58
C PRO A 369 22.11 -21.04 1.10
N PRO A 370 22.43 -19.76 1.14
CA PRO A 370 23.73 -19.35 1.59
C PRO A 370 23.95 -19.83 3.03
N THR A 371 25.17 -20.29 3.33
CA THR A 371 25.52 -20.69 4.70
C THR A 371 25.56 -19.48 5.64
N ASN A 372 25.71 -18.27 5.10
CA ASN A 372 25.72 -16.98 5.80
C ASN A 372 24.87 -15.96 5.03
N ALA A 373 24.11 -15.08 5.70
CA ALA A 373 23.24 -14.06 5.07
C ALA A 373 23.92 -13.27 3.91
N ASP A 374 25.24 -13.07 3.97
CA ASP A 374 26.02 -12.38 2.94
C ASP A 374 26.14 -13.13 1.60
N SER A 375 25.88 -14.44 1.57
CA SER A 375 26.05 -15.26 0.36
C SER A 375 24.82 -15.34 -0.56
N TRP A 376 23.73 -14.62 -0.24
CA TRP A 376 22.66 -14.34 -1.21
C TRP A 376 23.12 -13.41 -2.35
N GLY A 377 24.28 -12.76 -2.20
CA GLY A 377 24.70 -11.56 -2.94
C GLY A 377 24.62 -11.61 -4.48
N ASP A 378 24.63 -12.79 -5.10
CA ASP A 378 24.57 -12.91 -6.57
C ASP A 378 23.19 -13.31 -7.13
N THR A 379 22.28 -13.84 -6.31
CA THR A 379 20.96 -14.28 -6.78
C THR A 379 19.93 -13.22 -6.48
N ARG A 380 19.40 -12.57 -7.52
CA ARG A 380 18.25 -11.67 -7.37
C ARG A 380 16.97 -12.48 -7.19
N ILE A 381 16.15 -12.10 -6.22
CA ILE A 381 14.83 -12.70 -6.00
C ILE A 381 13.79 -11.61 -6.20
N LEU A 382 12.78 -11.92 -7.02
CA LEU A 382 11.61 -11.08 -7.24
C LEU A 382 10.42 -11.76 -6.59
N VAL A 383 9.93 -11.18 -5.51
CA VAL A 383 8.73 -11.68 -4.82
C VAL A 383 7.52 -10.84 -5.23
N LEU A 384 6.47 -11.53 -5.68
CA LEU A 384 5.17 -10.96 -5.99
C LEU A 384 4.22 -11.22 -4.83
N GLU A 385 4.03 -10.17 -4.07
CA GLU A 385 3.08 -10.12 -2.98
C GLU A 385 1.77 -9.48 -3.39
N ASN A 386 0.73 -9.67 -2.58
CA ASN A 386 -0.51 -8.93 -2.76
C ASN A 386 -0.23 -7.46 -2.43
N MET A 387 -0.86 -6.53 -3.15
CA MET A 387 -0.73 -5.09 -2.86
C MET A 387 -1.19 -4.73 -1.44
N PHE A 388 -2.10 -5.53 -0.89
CA PHE A 388 -2.61 -5.39 0.47
C PHE A 388 -1.89 -6.30 1.47
N THR A 389 -0.79 -6.97 1.08
CA THR A 389 0.02 -7.77 2.00
C THR A 389 0.49 -6.90 3.17
N PRO A 390 0.24 -7.29 4.43
CA PRO A 390 0.69 -6.56 5.60
C PRO A 390 2.17 -6.21 5.57
N ARG A 391 2.53 -5.06 6.13
CA ARG A 391 3.91 -4.56 6.12
C ARG A 391 4.89 -5.49 6.84
N TYR A 392 4.48 -6.13 7.94
CA TYR A 392 5.38 -7.05 8.65
C TYR A 392 5.80 -8.23 7.77
N ILE A 393 4.90 -8.77 6.94
CA ILE A 393 5.24 -9.85 6.00
C ILE A 393 6.22 -9.33 4.93
N ARG A 394 5.96 -8.13 4.39
CA ARG A 394 6.87 -7.46 3.46
C ARG A 394 8.29 -7.36 4.01
N ASP A 395 8.38 -6.93 5.26
CA ASP A 395 9.66 -6.74 5.94
C ASP A 395 10.34 -8.10 6.20
N SER A 396 9.59 -9.14 6.58
CA SER A 396 10.10 -10.52 6.70
C SER A 396 10.63 -11.06 5.38
N VAL A 397 9.87 -10.93 4.28
CA VAL A 397 10.31 -11.35 2.94
C VAL A 397 11.58 -10.61 2.53
N ARG A 398 11.63 -9.30 2.79
CA ARG A 398 12.80 -8.47 2.47
C ARG A 398 14.03 -8.90 3.26
N LEU A 399 13.87 -9.24 4.55
CA LEU A 399 14.94 -9.76 5.38
C LEU A 399 15.47 -11.11 4.85
N CYS A 400 14.56 -12.00 4.45
CA CYS A 400 14.91 -13.33 3.94
C CYS A 400 15.61 -13.30 2.57
N CYS A 401 15.15 -12.43 1.66
CA CYS A 401 15.53 -12.48 0.24
C CYS A 401 16.54 -11.40 -0.17
N GLY A 402 16.86 -10.43 0.70
CA GLY A 402 17.88 -9.40 0.48
C GLY A 402 17.62 -8.40 -0.67
N SER A 403 16.59 -8.61 -1.51
CA SER A 403 16.30 -7.77 -2.69
C SER A 403 14.82 -7.76 -3.11
N LEU A 404 14.48 -6.73 -3.89
CA LEU A 404 13.20 -6.01 -4.08
C LEU A 404 11.88 -6.81 -4.09
N SER A 405 10.97 -6.43 -3.18
CA SER A 405 9.53 -6.68 -3.34
C SER A 405 8.95 -5.75 -4.41
N TYR A 406 8.10 -6.27 -5.30
CA TYR A 406 7.42 -5.48 -6.32
C TYR A 406 5.92 -5.33 -5.97
N PRO A 407 5.47 -4.18 -5.46
CA PRO A 407 4.09 -3.99 -5.01
C PRO A 407 3.08 -3.82 -6.16
N GLY A 408 3.34 -4.37 -7.34
CA GLY A 408 2.53 -4.14 -8.53
C GLY A 408 2.39 -5.37 -9.42
N ARG A 409 1.72 -6.43 -8.95
CA ARG A 409 1.34 -7.64 -9.74
C ARG A 409 0.85 -7.35 -11.16
N VAL A 410 0.34 -6.14 -11.38
CA VAL A 410 -0.45 -5.76 -12.54
C VAL A 410 0.37 -5.16 -13.69
N ARG A 411 1.52 -4.51 -13.42
CA ARG A 411 2.15 -3.60 -14.41
C ARG A 411 2.70 -4.30 -15.66
N TYR A 412 3.13 -5.56 -15.55
CA TYR A 412 3.86 -6.25 -16.62
C TYR A 412 3.18 -7.49 -17.19
N ALA A 413 2.14 -8.02 -16.54
CA ALA A 413 1.44 -9.20 -17.03
C ALA A 413 0.70 -8.96 -18.35
N ILE A 414 0.41 -7.69 -18.67
CA ILE A 414 -0.62 -7.33 -19.65
C ILE A 414 -0.03 -6.66 -20.89
N GLY A 415 1.16 -6.06 -20.78
CA GLY A 415 1.74 -5.26 -21.87
C GLY A 415 0.91 -4.03 -22.27
N GLN A 416 -0.22 -3.78 -21.60
CA GLN A 416 -1.10 -2.65 -21.85
C GLN A 416 -0.84 -1.54 -20.81
N PRO A 417 -0.69 -0.28 -21.25
CA PRO A 417 -0.49 0.82 -20.32
C PRO A 417 -1.75 1.16 -19.53
N THR A 418 -2.94 0.85 -20.03
CA THR A 418 -4.20 1.20 -19.38
C THR A 418 -5.18 0.04 -19.48
N ALA A 419 -5.68 -0.44 -18.33
CA ALA A 419 -6.65 -1.53 -18.22
C ALA A 419 -7.28 -1.57 -16.82
N LEU A 420 -8.45 -2.20 -16.70
CA LEU A 420 -9.05 -2.66 -15.46
C LEU A 420 -8.65 -4.13 -15.24
N VAL A 421 -7.92 -4.41 -14.17
CA VAL A 421 -7.39 -5.75 -13.93
C VAL A 421 -8.16 -6.42 -12.81
N VAL A 422 -8.71 -7.59 -13.11
CA VAL A 422 -9.60 -8.37 -12.24
C VAL A 422 -8.88 -9.65 -11.86
N ASP A 423 -8.23 -9.66 -10.70
CA ASP A 423 -7.55 -10.83 -10.11
C ASP A 423 -8.55 -11.63 -9.27
N MET A 424 -9.08 -12.69 -9.86
CA MET A 424 -10.01 -13.62 -9.21
C MET A 424 -9.21 -14.75 -8.56
N GLY A 425 -8.65 -14.41 -7.39
CA GLY A 425 -7.84 -15.30 -6.57
C GLY A 425 -8.64 -16.41 -5.88
N HIS A 426 -7.99 -17.16 -5.01
CA HIS A 426 -8.64 -18.23 -4.26
C HIS A 426 -9.46 -17.70 -3.08
N SER A 427 -8.90 -16.79 -2.28
CA SER A 427 -9.51 -16.24 -1.05
C SER A 427 -10.26 -14.92 -1.23
N SER A 428 -10.00 -14.24 -2.35
CA SER A 428 -10.40 -12.86 -2.59
C SER A 428 -10.37 -12.57 -4.08
N SER A 429 -11.22 -11.65 -4.49
CA SER A 429 -11.20 -11.04 -5.82
C SER A 429 -10.76 -9.58 -5.70
N ARG A 430 -9.81 -9.18 -6.53
CA ARG A 430 -9.25 -7.82 -6.53
C ARG A 430 -9.46 -7.17 -7.87
N VAL A 431 -9.88 -5.91 -7.84
CA VAL A 431 -10.01 -5.09 -9.03
C VAL A 431 -9.09 -3.89 -8.91
N VAL A 432 -8.21 -3.73 -9.90
CA VAL A 432 -7.11 -2.78 -9.87
C VAL A 432 -7.12 -1.99 -11.18
N PRO A 433 -7.57 -0.72 -11.14
CA PRO A 433 -7.42 0.19 -12.26
C PRO A 433 -5.93 0.48 -12.50
N VAL A 434 -5.48 0.33 -13.74
CA VAL A 434 -4.14 0.75 -14.18
C VAL A 434 -4.29 1.78 -15.27
N PHE A 435 -3.61 2.91 -15.14
CA PHE A 435 -3.60 3.98 -16.11
C PHE A 435 -2.16 4.45 -16.34
N ALA A 436 -1.72 4.50 -17.60
CA ALA A 436 -0.35 4.86 -17.98
C ALA A 436 0.72 4.04 -17.21
N CYS A 437 0.49 2.73 -17.10
CA CYS A 437 1.26 1.76 -16.32
C CYS A 437 1.25 2.01 -14.80
N MET A 438 0.52 2.99 -14.28
CA MET A 438 0.43 3.26 -12.84
C MET A 438 -0.85 2.66 -12.26
N PRO A 439 -0.79 1.84 -11.19
CA PRO A 439 -2.00 1.44 -10.49
C PRO A 439 -2.62 2.65 -9.79
N VAL A 440 -3.93 2.82 -9.91
CA VAL A 440 -4.69 3.85 -9.20
C VAL A 440 -5.08 3.26 -7.84
N MET A 441 -4.15 3.32 -6.88
CA MET A 441 -4.27 2.63 -5.59
C MET A 441 -5.53 3.01 -4.80
N GLU A 442 -5.92 4.29 -4.83
CA GLU A 442 -7.15 4.78 -4.17
C GLU A 442 -8.44 4.16 -4.76
N ALA A 443 -8.35 3.67 -5.99
CA ALA A 443 -9.44 3.02 -6.71
C ALA A 443 -9.34 1.50 -6.74
N ALA A 444 -8.30 0.91 -6.15
CA ALA A 444 -8.19 -0.53 -6.01
C ALA A 444 -9.25 -1.04 -5.00
N VAL A 445 -9.91 -2.14 -5.34
CA VAL A 445 -10.95 -2.74 -4.51
C VAL A 445 -10.62 -4.21 -4.31
N GLU A 446 -10.58 -4.68 -3.06
CA GLU A 446 -10.48 -6.09 -2.70
C GLU A 446 -11.77 -6.51 -2.01
N ARG A 447 -12.35 -7.63 -2.46
CA ARG A 447 -13.49 -8.27 -1.82
C ARG A 447 -13.07 -9.67 -1.41
N HIS A 448 -13.19 -9.95 -0.12
CA HIS A 448 -12.97 -11.29 0.40
C HIS A 448 -14.21 -12.14 0.17
N ASP A 449 -13.99 -13.35 -0.31
CA ASP A 449 -15.05 -14.35 -0.30
C ASP A 449 -15.14 -14.90 1.12
N HIS A 450 -16.02 -14.30 1.92
CA HIS A 450 -16.31 -14.78 3.27
C HIS A 450 -16.93 -16.20 3.28
N VAL A 451 -17.32 -16.72 2.12
CA VAL A 451 -18.09 -17.96 1.97
C VAL A 451 -17.20 -19.21 1.78
N LEU A 452 -15.88 -19.05 1.66
CA LEU A 452 -14.92 -20.10 1.26
C LEU A 452 -14.69 -21.28 2.20
N LEU A 453 -15.43 -21.38 3.31
CA LEU A 453 -15.34 -22.57 4.17
C LEU A 453 -16.15 -23.76 3.65
N ASP A 454 -16.93 -23.62 2.57
CA ASP A 454 -17.78 -24.69 2.06
C ASP A 454 -17.67 -24.83 0.53
N GLU A 455 -16.64 -25.55 0.06
CA GLU A 455 -16.28 -25.73 -1.36
C GLU A 455 -17.39 -26.27 -2.29
N HIS A 456 -18.55 -26.66 -1.76
CA HIS A 456 -19.60 -27.39 -2.47
C HIS A 456 -20.91 -26.62 -2.69
N SER A 457 -21.03 -25.36 -2.25
CA SER A 457 -22.33 -24.66 -2.24
C SER A 457 -22.38 -23.31 -2.96
N HIS A 458 -21.29 -22.83 -3.55
CA HIS A 458 -21.30 -21.48 -4.12
C HIS A 458 -21.98 -21.45 -5.48
N SER A 459 -23.08 -20.70 -5.56
CA SER A 459 -23.68 -20.34 -6.84
C SER A 459 -22.73 -19.41 -7.58
N GLY A 460 -22.56 -19.58 -8.90
CA GLY A 460 -21.77 -18.66 -9.72
C GLY A 460 -22.25 -17.21 -9.61
N ASP A 461 -23.53 -17.02 -9.25
CA ASP A 461 -24.19 -15.73 -9.07
C ASP A 461 -23.59 -14.89 -7.94
N GLU A 462 -23.15 -15.50 -6.84
CA GLU A 462 -22.52 -14.77 -5.73
C GLU A 462 -21.17 -14.18 -6.13
N ILE A 463 -20.35 -14.96 -6.82
CA ILE A 463 -19.04 -14.51 -7.33
C ILE A 463 -19.25 -13.42 -8.39
N LEU A 464 -20.24 -13.60 -9.27
CA LEU A 464 -20.63 -12.62 -10.27
C LEU A 464 -20.97 -11.28 -9.63
N GLU A 465 -21.90 -11.25 -8.66
CA GLU A 465 -22.29 -10.01 -7.98
C GLU A 465 -21.11 -9.34 -7.27
N LEU A 466 -20.30 -10.12 -6.56
CA LEU A 466 -19.14 -9.64 -5.81
C LEU A 466 -18.09 -8.99 -6.73
N VAL A 467 -17.73 -9.65 -7.82
CA VAL A 467 -16.73 -9.15 -8.78
C VAL A 467 -17.24 -7.93 -9.53
N VAL A 468 -18.48 -7.99 -10.03
CA VAL A 468 -19.08 -6.88 -10.79
C VAL A 468 -19.22 -5.63 -9.91
N SER A 469 -19.68 -5.78 -8.67
CA SER A 469 -19.77 -4.68 -7.70
C SER A 469 -18.39 -4.05 -7.44
N ALA A 470 -17.35 -4.87 -7.27
CA ALA A 470 -15.97 -4.40 -7.12
C ALA A 470 -15.46 -3.66 -8.36
N MET A 471 -15.81 -4.11 -9.57
CA MET A 471 -15.44 -3.45 -10.82
C MET A 471 -16.10 -2.07 -10.96
N VAL A 472 -17.40 -1.96 -10.68
CA VAL A 472 -18.12 -0.67 -10.73
C VAL A 472 -17.56 0.29 -9.67
N GLU A 473 -17.28 -0.21 -8.46
CA GLU A 473 -16.67 0.59 -7.39
C GLU A 473 -15.28 1.10 -7.79
N ALA A 474 -14.42 0.23 -8.34
CA ALA A 474 -13.08 0.61 -8.78
C ALA A 474 -13.11 1.68 -9.88
N VAL A 475 -13.99 1.53 -10.87
CA VAL A 475 -14.15 2.52 -11.95
C VAL A 475 -14.71 3.85 -11.42
N THR A 476 -15.66 3.82 -10.48
CA THR A 476 -16.23 5.05 -9.92
C THR A 476 -15.26 5.80 -9.01
N LYS A 477 -14.33 5.11 -8.35
CA LYS A 477 -13.24 5.73 -7.58
C LYS A 477 -12.15 6.36 -8.47
N CYS A 478 -12.04 5.97 -9.74
CA CYS A 478 -11.09 6.60 -10.66
C CYS A 478 -11.48 8.06 -10.99
N PRO A 479 -10.49 8.93 -11.30
CA PRO A 479 -10.73 10.25 -11.90
C PRO A 479 -11.60 10.16 -13.16
N ILE A 480 -12.47 11.15 -13.38
CA ILE A 480 -13.51 11.12 -14.43
C ILE A 480 -12.91 10.90 -15.84
N ASP A 481 -11.77 11.52 -16.12
CA ASP A 481 -11.00 11.41 -17.36
C ASP A 481 -10.35 10.02 -17.55
N VAL A 482 -10.11 9.29 -16.48
CA VAL A 482 -9.49 7.95 -16.50
C VAL A 482 -10.52 6.83 -16.69
N ARG A 483 -11.74 7.00 -16.15
CA ARG A 483 -12.74 5.93 -16.03
C ARG A 483 -13.01 5.19 -17.33
N ARG A 484 -13.27 5.92 -18.42
CA ARG A 484 -13.60 5.32 -19.72
C ARG A 484 -12.43 4.50 -20.27
N HIS A 485 -11.21 5.01 -20.17
CA HIS A 485 -10.02 4.32 -20.69
C HIS A 485 -9.75 3.01 -19.93
N VAL A 486 -9.92 3.01 -18.61
CA VAL A 486 -9.78 1.82 -17.79
C VAL A 486 -10.92 0.83 -18.03
N ALA A 487 -12.18 1.28 -18.00
CA ALA A 487 -13.35 0.40 -18.15
C ALA A 487 -13.42 -0.26 -19.53
N SER A 488 -12.92 0.40 -20.58
CA SER A 488 -12.90 -0.14 -21.95
C SER A 488 -11.96 -1.33 -22.16
N LYS A 489 -11.14 -1.68 -21.17
CA LYS A 489 -10.02 -2.62 -21.32
C LYS A 489 -9.95 -3.52 -20.10
N VAL A 490 -10.60 -4.68 -20.14
CA VAL A 490 -10.70 -5.57 -18.97
C VAL A 490 -9.74 -6.74 -19.13
N TYR A 491 -9.03 -7.07 -18.04
CA TYR A 491 -8.07 -8.17 -17.98
C TYR A 491 -8.37 -9.08 -16.80
N PHE A 492 -8.73 -10.34 -17.06
CA PHE A 492 -8.99 -11.31 -16.00
C PHE A 492 -7.72 -12.13 -15.73
N VAL A 493 -7.36 -12.26 -14.44
CA VAL A 493 -6.25 -13.08 -13.98
C VAL A 493 -6.67 -13.88 -12.75
N GLY A 494 -5.84 -14.85 -12.36
CA GLY A 494 -6.05 -15.62 -11.13
C GLY A 494 -6.69 -16.99 -11.37
N GLY A 495 -6.94 -17.71 -10.28
CA GLY A 495 -7.42 -19.10 -10.29
C GLY A 495 -8.76 -19.29 -10.99
N ARG A 496 -9.67 -18.36 -10.74
CA ARG A 496 -11.08 -18.48 -11.11
C ARG A 496 -11.42 -17.88 -12.46
N SER A 497 -10.50 -17.13 -13.08
CA SER A 497 -10.69 -16.62 -14.45
C SER A 497 -10.69 -17.72 -15.51
N ARG A 498 -10.35 -18.96 -15.15
CA ARG A 498 -10.50 -20.10 -16.07
C ARG A 498 -11.95 -20.41 -16.45
N CYS A 499 -12.94 -19.89 -15.72
CA CYS A 499 -14.34 -20.13 -16.00
C CYS A 499 -14.85 -19.16 -17.08
N VAL A 500 -14.72 -19.55 -18.36
CA VAL A 500 -15.07 -18.69 -19.51
C VAL A 500 -16.52 -18.19 -19.48
N SER A 501 -17.47 -19.00 -19.01
CA SER A 501 -18.88 -18.57 -18.88
C SER A 501 -19.02 -17.42 -17.88
N LEU A 502 -18.31 -17.52 -16.75
CA LEU A 502 -18.35 -16.49 -15.71
C LEU A 502 -17.77 -15.16 -16.19
N GLU A 503 -16.73 -15.17 -17.03
CA GLU A 503 -16.16 -13.94 -17.59
C GLU A 503 -17.18 -13.20 -18.47
N ALA A 504 -17.88 -13.93 -19.36
CA ALA A 504 -18.92 -13.35 -20.20
C ALA A 504 -20.06 -12.74 -19.37
N ASP A 505 -20.53 -13.47 -18.36
CA ASP A 505 -21.60 -13.02 -17.46
C ASP A 505 -21.16 -11.77 -16.66
N ILE A 506 -19.91 -11.74 -16.16
CA ILE A 506 -19.33 -10.58 -15.46
C ILE A 506 -19.31 -9.36 -16.38
N LEU A 507 -18.87 -9.51 -17.62
CA LEU A 507 -18.74 -8.39 -18.55
C LEU A 507 -20.09 -7.82 -18.96
N GLU A 508 -21.10 -8.67 -19.20
CA GLU A 508 -22.46 -8.23 -19.49
C GLU A 508 -23.06 -7.45 -18.31
N ALA A 509 -22.99 -8.03 -17.09
CA ALA A 509 -23.47 -7.38 -15.88
C ALA A 509 -22.72 -6.07 -15.57
N PHE A 510 -21.40 -6.06 -15.75
CA PHE A 510 -20.56 -4.88 -15.56
C PHE A 510 -20.93 -3.77 -16.57
N ALA A 511 -21.10 -4.11 -17.86
CA ALA A 511 -21.48 -3.15 -18.89
C ALA A 511 -22.83 -2.48 -18.58
N LEU A 512 -23.81 -3.26 -18.11
CA LEU A 512 -25.11 -2.77 -17.70
C LEU A 512 -24.98 -1.76 -16.54
N LEU A 513 -24.31 -2.14 -15.46
CA LEU A 513 -24.22 -1.30 -14.26
C LEU A 513 -23.31 -0.08 -14.42
N VAL A 514 -22.25 -0.18 -15.23
CA VAL A 514 -21.32 0.94 -15.43
C VAL A 514 -21.89 1.99 -16.40
N SER A 515 -22.83 1.62 -17.27
CA SER A 515 -23.46 2.55 -18.22
C SER A 515 -24.19 3.72 -17.53
N ASP A 516 -24.78 3.48 -16.35
CA ASP A 516 -25.37 4.52 -15.50
C ASP A 516 -24.34 5.53 -14.99
N LYS A 517 -23.08 5.12 -14.88
CA LYS A 517 -21.96 5.94 -14.38
C LYS A 517 -21.13 6.56 -15.50
N LEU A 518 -21.15 5.96 -16.68
CA LEU A 518 -20.41 6.37 -17.87
C LEU A 518 -21.38 6.52 -19.05
N PRO A 519 -21.89 7.74 -19.31
CA PRO A 519 -22.77 7.99 -20.44
C PRO A 519 -22.15 7.52 -21.76
N ASN A 520 -22.95 6.86 -22.59
CA ASN A 520 -22.55 6.25 -23.87
C ASN A 520 -21.52 5.12 -23.75
N PHE A 521 -21.37 4.50 -22.57
CA PHE A 521 -20.59 3.29 -22.41
C PHE A 521 -21.47 2.06 -22.65
N SER A 522 -21.13 1.26 -23.66
CA SER A 522 -21.82 0.01 -24.01
C SER A 522 -20.91 -1.19 -23.79
N SER A 523 -21.47 -2.40 -23.75
CA SER A 523 -20.70 -3.65 -23.72
C SER A 523 -19.75 -3.77 -24.91
N GLU A 524 -20.15 -3.29 -26.10
CA GLU A 524 -19.31 -3.24 -27.31
C GLU A 524 -18.07 -2.34 -27.15
N SER A 525 -18.07 -1.43 -26.17
CA SER A 525 -16.92 -0.58 -25.85
C SER A 525 -15.87 -1.29 -24.99
N ILE A 526 -16.18 -2.48 -24.47
CA ILE A 526 -15.27 -3.27 -23.64
C ILE A 526 -14.47 -4.21 -24.53
N THR A 527 -13.16 -3.98 -24.59
CA THR A 527 -12.20 -4.93 -25.12
C THR A 527 -11.73 -5.83 -23.98
N VAL A 528 -12.06 -7.11 -24.06
CA VAL A 528 -11.44 -8.15 -23.25
C VAL A 528 -10.16 -8.55 -23.93
N PHE A 529 -9.08 -8.63 -23.18
CA PHE A 529 -7.85 -9.18 -23.74
C PHE A 529 -7.87 -10.70 -23.58
N ASP A 530 -8.07 -11.37 -24.70
CA ASP A 530 -7.83 -12.80 -24.78
C ASP A 530 -6.34 -13.05 -24.61
N THR A 531 -5.99 -13.77 -23.56
CA THR A 531 -4.64 -14.29 -23.42
C THR A 531 -4.40 -15.33 -24.49
N ASP A 532 -3.16 -15.42 -24.98
CA ASP A 532 -2.77 -16.50 -25.88
C ASP A 532 -3.27 -17.84 -25.30
N PRO A 533 -3.97 -18.70 -26.06
CA PRO A 533 -4.50 -19.96 -25.56
C PRO A 533 -3.44 -20.88 -24.91
N SER A 534 -2.16 -20.64 -25.20
CA SER A 534 -1.02 -21.33 -24.57
C SER A 534 -0.65 -20.81 -23.18
N MET A 535 -1.13 -19.63 -22.80
CA MET A 535 -0.92 -19.02 -21.49
C MET A 535 -2.10 -19.33 -20.56
N ASP A 536 -1.77 -19.82 -19.38
CA ASP A 536 -2.75 -20.08 -18.33
C ASP A 536 -3.08 -18.76 -17.60
N PRO A 537 -4.35 -18.34 -17.51
CA PRO A 537 -4.74 -17.14 -16.78
C PRO A 537 -4.24 -17.09 -15.33
N THR A 538 -4.01 -18.27 -14.73
CA THR A 538 -3.45 -18.34 -13.39
C THR A 538 -2.00 -17.87 -13.32
N ASP A 539 -1.23 -18.02 -14.40
CA ASP A 539 0.20 -17.75 -14.41
C ASP A 539 0.54 -16.33 -14.90
N LEU A 540 -0.43 -15.57 -15.42
CA LEU A 540 -0.16 -14.27 -16.05
C LEU A 540 0.57 -13.28 -15.15
N ILE A 541 0.20 -13.22 -13.87
CA ILE A 541 0.90 -12.39 -12.87
C ILE A 541 2.37 -12.80 -12.76
N TRP A 542 2.62 -14.11 -12.64
CA TRP A 542 3.97 -14.67 -12.57
C TRP A 542 4.75 -14.45 -13.88
N ILE A 543 4.12 -14.60 -15.04
CA ILE A 543 4.73 -14.37 -16.36
C ILE A 543 5.13 -12.89 -16.52
N GLY A 544 4.27 -11.96 -16.12
CA GLY A 544 4.58 -10.53 -16.11
C GLY A 544 5.82 -10.22 -15.29
N ALA A 545 5.92 -10.82 -14.11
CA ALA A 545 7.09 -10.70 -13.26
C ALA A 545 8.34 -11.38 -13.83
N SER A 546 8.18 -12.53 -14.49
CA SER A 546 9.26 -13.21 -15.20
C SER A 546 9.85 -12.35 -16.31
N ILE A 547 9.00 -11.68 -17.09
CA ILE A 547 9.43 -10.73 -18.12
C ILE A 547 10.14 -9.53 -17.47
N TYR A 548 9.61 -9.01 -16.36
CA TYR A 548 10.20 -7.89 -15.64
C TYR A 548 11.59 -8.22 -15.07
N GLY A 549 11.71 -9.33 -14.33
CA GLY A 549 12.96 -9.77 -13.70
C GLY A 549 14.07 -10.15 -14.69
N GLY A 550 13.71 -10.35 -15.96
CA GLY A 550 14.63 -10.69 -17.05
C GLY A 550 15.27 -9.48 -17.72
N ARG A 551 14.86 -8.27 -17.37
CA ARG A 551 15.42 -7.04 -17.93
C ARG A 551 16.70 -6.65 -17.20
N ASP A 552 17.76 -6.36 -17.96
CA ASP A 552 19.11 -6.07 -17.46
C ASP A 552 19.26 -4.76 -16.66
N HIS A 553 18.22 -3.91 -16.65
CA HIS A 553 18.21 -2.61 -15.97
C HIS A 553 17.65 -2.64 -14.54
N LEU A 554 17.22 -3.82 -14.07
CA LEU A 554 17.21 -4.14 -12.64
C LEU A 554 18.62 -4.54 -12.22
#